data_AF-A0A0S9LPM0-F1
#
_entry.id   AF-A0A0S9LPM0-F1
#
_cell.length_a   1.000
_cell.length_b   1.000
_cell.length_c   1.000
_cell.angle_alpha   90.00
_cell.angle_beta   90.00
_cell.angle_gamma   90.00
#
_symmetry.space_group_name_H-M   'P 1'
#
loop_
_entity.id
_entity.type
_entity.pdbx_description
1 polymer ?
#
loop_
_entity_poly.entity_id
_entity_poly.type
_entity_poly.pdbx_seq_one_letter_code
_entity_poly.pdbx_strand_id
1 'polypeptide(L)'
;MNRKNGSELTPSLVLDSRVKKSGVSFAFGGSTSGFSTQSPLGFTAPGLLGQVQLFNTLLAGKKAPPNALYVVWSGSNDYLQGITSTPATVVSNVAASVRQLYAMGARSFLVPNLADLGLTPFVQVQNAGPAFTQLSQAHNALLQSTLERLGRELPAARIVSLDVFALGATVVGSGQVSTELPALEYLAPGTGAVDCLFRNPATCVDVNFNTFLPPFLFWDVMHPTTQAHGLIGSAMYRALQNKP
;
A
#
# COMPACT_ATOMS: atom_id res chain seq x y z
N MET A 1 17.29 22.88 2.05
CA MET A 1 16.17 21.90 2.04
C MET A 1 16.55 20.77 1.10
N ASN A 2 17.16 19.70 1.61
CA ASN A 2 17.60 18.57 0.78
C ASN A 2 16.45 17.56 0.65
N ARG A 3 16.01 17.33 -0.60
CA ARG A 3 15.01 16.31 -0.96
C ARG A 3 15.54 14.93 -0.57
N LYS A 4 14.86 14.25 0.36
CA LYS A 4 15.13 12.85 0.70
C LYS A 4 14.49 11.93 -0.35
N ASN A 5 15.13 11.79 -1.51
CA ASN A 5 14.78 10.76 -2.51
C ASN A 5 15.63 9.50 -2.30
N GLY A 6 15.71 9.02 -1.07
CA GLY A 6 16.37 7.76 -0.73
C GLY A 6 15.33 6.73 -0.34
N SER A 7 14.73 6.07 -1.33
CA SER A 7 13.86 4.91 -1.16
C SER A 7 14.69 3.71 -0.71
N GLU A 8 15.20 3.69 0.52
CA GLU A 8 15.86 2.51 1.08
C GLU A 8 14.93 1.82 2.06
N LEU A 9 14.07 0.95 1.54
CA LEU A 9 13.48 -0.13 2.33
C LEU A 9 14.45 -1.30 2.26
N THR A 10 15.30 -1.47 3.28
CA THR A 10 16.02 -2.73 3.51
C THR A 10 15.23 -3.55 4.54
N PRO A 11 14.39 -4.52 4.12
CA PRO A 11 13.77 -5.46 5.05
C PRO A 11 14.80 -6.54 5.36
N SER A 12 15.49 -6.42 6.49
CA SER A 12 16.31 -7.50 7.02
C SER A 12 16.56 -7.26 8.51
N LEU A 13 16.16 -8.22 9.34
CA LEU A 13 16.51 -8.28 10.76
C LEU A 13 17.94 -8.80 10.99
N VAL A 14 18.80 -8.83 9.95
CA VAL A 14 20.13 -9.47 9.99
C VAL A 14 21.27 -8.45 10.25
N LEU A 15 20.99 -7.23 10.69
CA LEU A 15 22.06 -6.26 11.02
C LEU A 15 21.89 -5.68 12.42
N ASP A 16 22.73 -6.18 13.33
CA ASP A 16 22.79 -5.91 14.77
C ASP A 16 23.22 -4.47 15.16
N SER A 17 23.27 -3.54 14.20
CA SER A 17 23.78 -2.19 14.41
C SER A 17 23.00 -1.11 13.65
N ARG A 18 21.67 -1.01 13.86
CA ARG A 18 20.89 0.11 13.31
C ARG A 18 20.24 1.02 14.35
N VAL A 19 20.25 2.31 13.97
CA VAL A 19 19.84 3.49 14.72
C VAL A 19 18.38 3.38 15.20
N LYS A 20 18.14 3.67 16.48
CA LYS A 20 16.84 3.61 17.18
C LYS A 20 15.75 4.60 16.66
N LYS A 21 15.87 5.14 15.43
CA LYS A 21 15.00 6.19 14.84
C LYS A 21 14.41 5.84 13.45
N SER A 22 14.55 4.61 12.94
CA SER A 22 14.03 4.20 11.61
C SER A 22 12.72 3.41 11.70
N GLY A 23 11.87 3.52 10.66
CA GLY A 23 10.69 2.68 10.49
C GLY A 23 11.04 1.23 10.15
N VAL A 24 10.20 0.28 10.58
CA VAL A 24 10.31 -1.15 10.25
C VAL A 24 9.14 -1.49 9.33
N SER A 25 9.42 -2.17 8.21
CA SER A 25 8.38 -2.61 7.27
C SER A 25 8.21 -4.12 7.34
N PHE A 26 6.96 -4.55 7.47
CA PHE A 26 6.53 -5.93 7.31
C PHE A 26 5.83 -6.18 5.97
N ALA A 27 5.72 -5.16 5.11
CA ALA A 27 4.99 -5.26 3.84
C ALA A 27 5.75 -6.11 2.82
N PHE A 28 5.02 -6.99 2.13
CA PHE A 28 5.52 -7.79 1.01
C PHE A 28 4.77 -7.42 -0.28
N GLY A 29 5.50 -7.30 -1.40
CA GLY A 29 4.91 -7.17 -2.72
C GLY A 29 4.00 -8.36 -3.03
N GLY A 30 2.83 -8.10 -3.62
CA GLY A 30 1.83 -9.13 -3.93
C GLY A 30 0.98 -9.61 -2.73
N SER A 31 1.24 -9.12 -1.52
CA SER A 31 0.51 -9.47 -0.30
C SER A 31 -0.99 -9.15 -0.40
N THR A 32 -1.83 -10.15 -0.11
CA THR A 32 -3.29 -10.03 0.06
C THR A 32 -3.63 -9.85 1.53
N SER A 33 -4.90 -9.58 1.86
CA SER A 33 -5.32 -9.34 3.25
C SER A 33 -5.28 -10.59 4.16
N GLY A 34 -5.21 -11.80 3.59
CA GLY A 34 -5.25 -13.06 4.33
C GLY A 34 -3.95 -13.44 5.05
N PHE A 35 -3.74 -14.73 5.33
CA PHE A 35 -2.53 -15.24 5.98
C PHE A 35 -1.34 -15.39 5.03
N SER A 36 -1.60 -15.88 3.82
CA SER A 36 -0.60 -16.09 2.79
C SER A 36 -1.13 -15.68 1.44
N THR A 37 -0.21 -15.37 0.53
CA THR A 37 -0.48 -15.14 -0.88
C THR A 37 0.50 -15.97 -1.69
N GLN A 38 0.05 -16.44 -2.84
CA GLN A 38 0.92 -17.07 -3.82
C GLN A 38 1.20 -16.04 -4.91
N SER A 39 2.46 -15.65 -5.09
CA SER A 39 2.82 -14.73 -6.15
C SER A 39 2.60 -15.37 -7.53
N PRO A 40 2.33 -14.56 -8.57
CA PRO A 40 2.32 -15.05 -9.96
C PRO A 40 3.62 -15.74 -10.39
N LEU A 41 4.74 -15.46 -9.71
CA LEU A 41 6.07 -16.04 -9.98
C LEU A 41 6.35 -17.33 -9.21
N GLY A 42 5.36 -17.90 -8.51
CA GLY A 42 5.48 -19.23 -7.91
C GLY A 42 6.07 -19.28 -6.51
N PHE A 43 6.40 -18.14 -5.88
CA PHE A 43 6.79 -18.10 -4.46
C PHE A 43 5.64 -17.64 -3.56
N THR A 44 5.61 -18.15 -2.33
CA THR A 44 4.64 -17.75 -1.29
C THR A 44 5.17 -16.56 -0.50
N ALA A 45 4.29 -15.58 -0.22
CA ALA A 45 4.57 -14.46 0.68
C ALA A 45 3.49 -14.37 1.77
N PRO A 46 3.77 -13.75 2.92
CA PRO A 46 2.75 -13.54 3.93
C PRO A 46 1.73 -12.49 3.47
N GLY A 47 0.45 -12.81 3.64
CA GLY A 47 -0.64 -11.85 3.60
C GLY A 47 -0.61 -10.93 4.83
N LEU A 48 -1.51 -9.96 4.92
CA LEU A 48 -1.56 -9.03 6.05
C LEU A 48 -1.66 -9.75 7.41
N LEU A 49 -2.54 -10.75 7.55
CA LEU A 49 -2.65 -11.52 8.79
C LEU A 49 -1.37 -12.30 9.09
N GLY A 50 -0.69 -12.80 8.05
CA GLY A 50 0.61 -13.47 8.20
C GLY A 50 1.71 -12.52 8.64
N GLN A 51 1.70 -11.27 8.15
CA GLN A 51 2.64 -10.23 8.57
C GLN A 51 2.43 -9.84 10.04
N VAL A 52 1.18 -9.73 10.49
CA VAL A 52 0.85 -9.50 11.91
C VAL A 52 1.29 -10.68 12.78
N GLN A 53 1.10 -11.91 12.31
CA GLN A 53 1.60 -13.11 13.00
C GLN A 53 3.13 -13.11 13.11
N LEU A 54 3.84 -12.77 12.02
CA LEU A 54 5.30 -12.65 12.03
C LEU A 54 5.78 -11.59 13.02
N PHE A 55 5.12 -10.42 13.05
CA PHE A 55 5.40 -9.38 14.04
C PHE A 55 5.21 -9.89 15.47
N ASN A 56 4.12 -10.61 15.74
CA ASN A 56 3.87 -11.21 17.05
C ASN A 56 4.97 -12.20 17.48
N THR A 57 5.41 -13.07 16.55
CA THR A 57 6.52 -13.99 16.81
C THR A 57 7.79 -13.24 17.19
N LEU A 58 8.10 -12.16 16.48
CA LEU A 58 9.30 -11.34 16.74
C LEU A 58 9.21 -10.50 18.03
N LEU A 59 8.00 -10.19 18.50
CA LEU A 59 7.84 -9.61 19.83
C LEU A 59 8.31 -10.54 20.94
N ALA A 60 8.32 -11.86 20.71
CA ALA A 60 8.79 -12.87 21.66
C ALA A 60 8.18 -12.70 23.07
N GLY A 61 6.86 -12.50 23.12
CA GLY A 61 6.09 -12.29 24.35
C GLY A 61 6.16 -10.87 24.94
N LYS A 62 6.93 -9.95 24.34
CA LYS A 62 6.94 -8.53 24.73
C LYS A 62 5.71 -7.82 24.17
N LYS A 63 5.33 -6.71 24.82
CA LYS A 63 4.28 -5.83 24.29
C LYS A 63 4.79 -5.05 23.07
N ALA A 64 3.92 -4.88 22.10
CA ALA A 64 4.10 -3.98 20.98
C ALA A 64 4.28 -2.53 21.51
N PRO A 65 5.26 -1.76 21.02
CA PRO A 65 5.51 -0.40 21.47
C PRO A 65 4.27 0.52 21.36
N PRO A 66 3.69 1.01 22.47
CA PRO A 66 2.44 1.79 22.42
C PRO A 66 2.63 3.20 21.84
N ASN A 67 3.87 3.69 21.78
CA ASN A 67 4.25 4.98 21.21
C ASN A 67 4.68 4.89 19.74
N ALA A 68 4.67 3.71 19.12
CA ALA A 68 4.90 3.55 17.70
C ALA A 68 3.62 3.82 16.88
N LEU A 69 3.79 4.23 15.63
CA LEU A 69 2.72 4.28 14.65
C LEU A 69 2.69 2.96 13.87
N TYR A 70 1.51 2.33 13.82
CA TYR A 70 1.25 1.12 13.07
C TYR A 70 0.48 1.47 11.80
N VAL A 71 1.12 1.33 10.64
CA VAL A 71 0.49 1.61 9.35
C VAL A 71 -0.03 0.30 8.77
N VAL A 72 -1.34 0.18 8.58
CA VAL A 72 -2.00 -1.00 8.02
C VAL A 72 -2.62 -0.61 6.68
N TRP A 73 -2.01 -1.04 5.58
CA TRP A 73 -2.49 -0.72 4.23
C TRP A 73 -2.37 -1.96 3.33
N SER A 74 -3.50 -2.61 3.06
CA SER A 74 -3.59 -3.85 2.30
C SER A 74 -4.98 -3.98 1.66
N GLY A 75 -5.10 -4.77 0.61
CA GLY A 75 -6.39 -5.13 0.00
C GLY A 75 -6.41 -5.10 -1.53
N SER A 76 -5.56 -4.30 -2.18
CA SER A 76 -5.57 -4.18 -3.65
C SER A 76 -5.33 -5.51 -4.34
N ASN A 77 -4.39 -6.32 -3.84
CA ASN A 77 -4.05 -7.62 -4.39
C ASN A 77 -5.18 -8.65 -4.29
N ASP A 78 -6.03 -8.56 -3.26
CA ASP A 78 -7.20 -9.43 -3.12
C ASP A 78 -8.13 -9.32 -4.34
N TYR A 79 -8.23 -8.11 -4.92
CA TYR A 79 -9.05 -7.83 -6.10
C TYR A 79 -8.28 -8.00 -7.40
N LEU A 80 -7.07 -7.43 -7.50
CA LEU A 80 -6.28 -7.41 -8.74
C LEU A 80 -5.80 -8.81 -9.15
N GLN A 81 -5.64 -9.73 -8.20
CA GLN A 81 -5.30 -11.14 -8.46
C GLN A 81 -6.53 -12.05 -8.53
N GLY A 82 -7.75 -11.50 -8.43
CA GLY A 82 -8.99 -12.27 -8.52
C GLY A 82 -9.24 -13.23 -7.35
N ILE A 83 -8.60 -13.00 -6.20
CA ILE A 83 -8.78 -13.85 -4.99
C ILE A 83 -10.21 -13.72 -4.46
N THR A 84 -10.75 -12.50 -4.49
CA THR A 84 -12.14 -12.23 -4.14
C THR A 84 -12.62 -10.94 -4.79
N SER A 85 -13.93 -10.81 -4.99
CA SER A 85 -14.59 -9.56 -5.34
C SER A 85 -15.44 -9.01 -4.18
N THR A 86 -15.25 -9.53 -2.96
CA THR A 86 -16.12 -9.27 -1.80
C THR A 86 -15.41 -8.36 -0.79
N PRO A 87 -15.76 -7.07 -0.69
CA PRO A 87 -15.18 -6.15 0.29
C PRO A 87 -15.21 -6.62 1.74
N ALA A 88 -16.28 -7.31 2.14
CA ALA A 88 -16.44 -7.78 3.51
C ALA A 88 -15.31 -8.72 3.97
N THR A 89 -14.80 -9.58 3.07
CA THR A 89 -13.69 -10.48 3.37
C THR A 89 -12.39 -9.70 3.63
N VAL A 90 -12.10 -8.72 2.77
CA VAL A 90 -10.85 -7.95 2.85
C VAL A 90 -10.87 -7.00 4.05
N VAL A 91 -11.97 -6.28 4.26
CA VAL A 91 -12.12 -5.34 5.37
C VAL A 91 -12.15 -6.07 6.73
N SER A 92 -12.72 -7.28 6.80
CA SER A 92 -12.69 -8.06 8.04
C SER A 92 -11.26 -8.48 8.43
N ASN A 93 -10.43 -8.83 7.46
CA ASN A 93 -9.01 -9.13 7.68
C ASN A 93 -8.21 -7.89 8.13
N VAL A 94 -8.46 -6.73 7.54
CA VAL A 94 -7.86 -5.45 8.00
C VAL A 94 -8.28 -5.15 9.44
N ALA A 95 -9.56 -5.31 9.77
CA ALA A 95 -10.07 -5.08 11.12
C ALA A 95 -9.48 -6.08 12.14
N ALA A 96 -9.37 -7.36 11.76
CA ALA A 96 -8.73 -8.39 12.59
C ALA A 96 -7.25 -8.05 12.86
N SER A 97 -6.54 -7.55 11.86
CA SER A 97 -5.15 -7.12 11.99
C SER A 97 -4.99 -5.97 12.98
N VAL A 98 -5.85 -4.95 12.90
CA VAL A 98 -5.86 -3.84 13.87
C VAL A 98 -6.16 -4.34 15.28
N ARG A 99 -7.15 -5.22 15.46
CA ARG A 99 -7.46 -5.83 16.77
C ARG A 99 -6.29 -6.64 17.33
N GLN A 100 -5.64 -7.45 16.52
CA GLN A 100 -4.49 -8.26 16.92
C GLN A 100 -3.32 -7.39 17.37
N LEU A 101 -2.95 -6.38 16.57
CA LEU A 101 -1.91 -5.42 16.93
C LEU A 101 -2.27 -4.66 18.23
N TYR A 102 -3.53 -4.25 18.38
CA TYR A 102 -4.01 -3.60 19.61
C TYR A 102 -3.87 -4.51 20.83
N ALA A 103 -4.24 -5.79 20.71
CA ALA A 103 -4.09 -6.80 21.75
C ALA A 103 -2.61 -7.02 22.13
N MET A 104 -1.69 -6.88 21.18
CA MET A 104 -0.25 -6.93 21.43
C MET A 104 0.28 -5.67 22.13
N GLY A 105 -0.44 -4.55 22.13
CA GLY A 105 -0.05 -3.31 22.82
C GLY A 105 -0.03 -2.06 21.93
N ALA A 106 -0.28 -2.18 20.62
CA ALA A 106 -0.32 -1.04 19.72
C ALA A 106 -1.45 -0.08 20.10
N ARG A 107 -1.21 1.24 20.01
CA ARG A 107 -2.21 2.27 20.34
C ARG A 107 -2.40 3.35 19.29
N SER A 108 -1.47 3.54 18.35
CA SER A 108 -1.61 4.52 17.28
C SER A 108 -1.60 3.83 15.92
N PHE A 109 -2.67 3.99 15.15
CA PHE A 109 -2.87 3.36 13.85
C PHE A 109 -3.07 4.41 12.75
N LEU A 110 -2.51 4.13 11.58
CA LEU A 110 -2.86 4.78 10.33
C LEU A 110 -3.37 3.70 9.37
N VAL A 111 -4.61 3.82 8.94
CA VAL A 111 -5.27 2.85 8.04
C VAL A 111 -5.79 3.60 6.81
N PRO A 112 -4.97 3.75 5.76
CA PRO A 112 -5.42 4.35 4.50
C PRO A 112 -6.43 3.43 3.81
N ASN A 113 -7.37 4.03 3.08
CA ASN A 113 -8.25 3.29 2.18
C ASN A 113 -7.52 2.93 0.87
N LEU A 114 -8.20 2.24 -0.05
CA LEU A 114 -7.63 1.93 -1.35
C LEU A 114 -7.64 3.16 -2.26
N ALA A 115 -6.60 3.31 -3.07
CA ALA A 115 -6.66 4.17 -4.25
C ALA A 115 -7.76 3.66 -5.21
N ASP A 116 -8.13 4.48 -6.20
CA ASP A 116 -9.03 4.05 -7.26
C ASP A 116 -8.35 2.97 -8.12
N LEU A 117 -8.67 1.70 -7.87
CA LEU A 117 -8.11 0.59 -8.64
C LEU A 117 -8.55 0.64 -10.10
N GLY A 118 -9.66 1.30 -10.41
CA GLY A 118 -10.12 1.49 -11.78
C GLY A 118 -9.15 2.31 -12.62
N LEU A 119 -8.37 3.22 -12.03
CA LEU A 119 -7.37 4.02 -12.74
C LEU A 119 -6.08 3.24 -13.06
N THR A 120 -5.92 2.05 -12.49
CA THR A 120 -4.70 1.23 -12.68
C THR A 120 -4.56 0.83 -14.15
N PRO A 121 -3.40 1.05 -14.81
CA PRO A 121 -3.22 0.68 -16.21
C PRO A 121 -3.54 -0.79 -16.49
N PHE A 122 -3.15 -1.70 -15.59
CA PHE A 122 -3.48 -3.13 -15.65
C PHE A 122 -4.99 -3.40 -15.76
N VAL A 123 -5.82 -2.62 -15.08
CA VAL A 123 -7.29 -2.74 -15.11
C VAL A 123 -7.87 -2.05 -16.35
N GLN A 124 -7.30 -0.91 -16.74
CA GLN A 124 -7.74 -0.14 -17.90
C GLN A 124 -7.60 -0.93 -19.21
N VAL A 125 -6.49 -1.63 -19.42
CA VAL A 125 -6.29 -2.45 -20.64
C VAL A 125 -7.29 -3.61 -20.75
N GLN A 126 -7.95 -4.00 -19.66
CA GLN A 126 -8.98 -5.03 -19.62
C GLN A 126 -10.40 -4.46 -19.79
N ASN A 127 -10.55 -3.15 -20.02
CA ASN A 127 -11.83 -2.43 -20.04
C ASN A 127 -12.65 -2.61 -18.74
N ALA A 128 -11.98 -2.84 -17.61
CA ALA A 128 -12.62 -3.12 -16.32
C ALA A 128 -12.61 -1.90 -15.36
N GLY A 129 -12.15 -0.74 -15.83
CA GLY A 129 -12.00 0.49 -15.05
C GLY A 129 -13.23 0.84 -14.20
N PRO A 130 -14.43 1.03 -14.79
CA PRO A 130 -15.63 1.39 -14.03
C PRO A 130 -15.99 0.38 -12.93
N ALA A 131 -15.83 -0.92 -13.20
CA ALA A 131 -16.14 -1.97 -12.23
C ALA A 131 -15.18 -1.93 -11.03
N PHE A 132 -13.88 -1.71 -11.27
CA PHE A 132 -12.88 -1.62 -10.21
C PHE A 132 -12.93 -0.29 -9.44
N THR A 133 -13.36 0.80 -10.07
CA THR A 133 -13.68 2.04 -9.36
C THR A 133 -14.84 1.82 -8.39
N GLN A 134 -15.92 1.18 -8.84
CA GLN A 134 -17.06 0.85 -7.98
C GLN A 134 -16.66 -0.09 -6.84
N LEU A 135 -15.82 -1.09 -7.12
CA LEU A 135 -15.29 -2.01 -6.12
C LEU A 135 -14.44 -1.28 -5.06
N SER A 136 -13.59 -0.35 -5.49
CA SER A 136 -12.77 0.49 -4.60
C SER A 136 -13.66 1.35 -3.71
N GLN A 137 -14.70 1.98 -4.26
CA GLN A 137 -15.67 2.77 -3.49
C GLN A 137 -16.41 1.92 -2.45
N ALA A 138 -16.89 0.73 -2.83
CA ALA A 138 -17.57 -0.19 -1.92
C ALA A 138 -16.65 -0.68 -0.79
N HIS A 139 -15.39 -1.01 -1.09
CA HIS A 139 -14.37 -1.31 -0.08
C HIS A 139 -14.16 -0.14 0.87
N ASN A 140 -13.95 1.06 0.33
CA ASN A 140 -13.57 2.23 1.11
C ASN A 140 -14.71 2.67 2.05
N ALA A 141 -15.97 2.62 1.60
CA ALA A 141 -17.14 2.90 2.44
C ALA A 141 -17.28 1.88 3.59
N LEU A 142 -17.07 0.60 3.30
CA LEU A 142 -17.12 -0.45 4.34
C LEU A 142 -15.95 -0.34 5.33
N LEU A 143 -14.75 0.01 4.85
CA LEU A 143 -13.59 0.24 5.69
C LEU A 143 -13.83 1.43 6.62
N GLN A 144 -14.34 2.55 6.12
CA GLN A 144 -14.64 3.74 6.93
C GLN A 144 -15.56 3.40 8.11
N SER A 145 -16.73 2.82 7.85
CA SER A 145 -17.68 2.42 8.90
C SER A 145 -17.07 1.41 9.89
N THR A 146 -16.17 0.53 9.41
CA THR A 146 -15.46 -0.43 10.25
C THR A 146 -14.42 0.24 11.15
N LEU A 147 -13.67 1.23 10.65
CA LEU A 147 -12.70 1.98 11.45
C LEU A 147 -13.39 2.83 12.52
N GLU A 148 -14.54 3.43 12.21
CA GLU A 148 -15.35 4.16 13.21
C GLU A 148 -15.83 3.23 14.34
N ARG A 149 -16.25 2.02 14.00
CA ARG A 149 -16.62 1.00 14.99
C ARG A 149 -15.42 0.57 15.83
N LEU A 150 -14.26 0.32 15.21
CA LEU A 150 -13.03 -0.01 15.93
C LEU A 150 -12.61 1.11 16.89
N GLY A 151 -12.79 2.38 16.51
CA GLY A 151 -12.52 3.53 17.38
C GLY A 151 -13.39 3.55 18.65
N ARG A 152 -14.60 2.99 18.59
CA ARG A 152 -15.48 2.80 19.77
C ARG A 152 -15.15 1.53 20.55
N GLU A 153 -14.72 0.48 19.86
CA GLU A 153 -14.43 -0.84 20.43
C GLU A 153 -13.08 -0.89 21.17
N LEU A 154 -12.08 -0.13 20.71
CA LEU A 154 -10.70 -0.21 21.17
C LEU A 154 -10.33 1.01 22.02
N PRO A 155 -10.54 0.98 23.35
CA PRO A 155 -10.27 2.13 24.21
C PRO A 155 -8.80 2.53 24.14
N ALA A 156 -8.53 3.84 24.16
CA ALA A 156 -7.19 4.42 24.02
C ALA A 156 -6.46 4.11 22.70
N ALA A 157 -7.11 3.50 21.71
CA ALA A 157 -6.58 3.45 20.36
C ALA A 157 -6.89 4.75 19.61
N ARG A 158 -5.87 5.35 19.00
CA ARG A 158 -6.02 6.40 18.00
C ARG A 158 -5.97 5.75 16.62
N ILE A 159 -7.06 5.79 15.88
CA ILE A 159 -7.14 5.27 14.51
C ILE A 159 -7.32 6.45 13.56
N VAL A 160 -6.32 6.72 12.74
CA VAL A 160 -6.36 7.74 11.69
C VAL A 160 -6.62 7.05 10.35
N SER A 161 -7.64 7.50 9.62
CA SER A 161 -7.85 7.09 8.23
C SER A 161 -7.28 8.13 7.27
N LEU A 162 -6.88 7.69 6.08
CA LEU A 162 -6.53 8.56 4.96
C LEU A 162 -7.33 8.13 3.72
N ASP A 163 -8.00 9.09 3.10
CA ASP A 163 -8.71 8.87 1.84
C ASP A 163 -7.75 9.01 0.65
N VAL A 164 -7.10 7.90 0.30
CA VAL A 164 -6.19 7.80 -0.84
C VAL A 164 -6.95 7.88 -2.16
N PHE A 165 -8.20 7.39 -2.21
CA PHE A 165 -9.07 7.52 -3.37
C PHE A 165 -9.29 8.99 -3.73
N ALA A 166 -9.77 9.80 -2.78
CA ALA A 166 -10.01 11.22 -2.99
C ALA A 166 -8.70 12.00 -3.24
N LEU A 167 -7.61 11.61 -2.57
CA LEU A 167 -6.29 12.19 -2.84
C LEU A 167 -5.88 11.97 -4.29
N GLY A 168 -6.06 10.76 -4.83
CA GLY A 168 -5.78 10.41 -6.23
C GLY A 168 -6.52 11.34 -7.20
N ALA A 169 -7.83 11.48 -7.03
CA ALA A 169 -8.65 12.39 -7.84
C ALA A 169 -8.16 13.84 -7.75
N THR A 170 -7.74 14.29 -6.55
CA THR A 170 -7.23 15.65 -6.33
C THR A 170 -5.91 15.90 -7.06
N VAL A 171 -4.94 14.99 -6.94
CA VAL A 171 -3.60 15.19 -7.53
C VAL A 171 -3.62 15.05 -9.06
N VAL A 172 -4.55 14.24 -9.59
CA VAL A 172 -4.80 14.14 -11.03
C VAL A 172 -5.52 15.39 -11.53
N GLY A 173 -6.63 15.78 -10.90
CA GLY A 173 -7.43 16.94 -11.33
C GLY A 173 -6.71 18.28 -11.23
N SER A 174 -5.68 18.39 -10.37
CA SER A 174 -4.82 19.57 -10.25
C SER A 174 -3.57 19.53 -11.16
N GLY A 175 -3.37 18.46 -11.92
CA GLY A 175 -2.20 18.28 -12.78
C GLY A 175 -0.89 18.06 -12.04
N GLN A 176 -0.92 17.73 -10.73
CA GLN A 176 0.27 17.34 -9.98
C GLN A 176 0.85 16.01 -10.45
N VAL A 177 -0.02 15.14 -10.97
CA VAL A 177 0.35 13.90 -11.69
C VAL A 177 -0.59 13.64 -12.87
N SER A 178 -0.10 12.90 -13.88
CA SER A 178 -0.86 12.48 -15.08
C SER A 178 -1.12 10.96 -15.06
N THR A 179 -2.31 10.56 -15.53
CA THR A 179 -2.68 9.14 -15.73
C THR A 179 -2.60 8.69 -17.19
N GLU A 180 -2.09 9.54 -18.09
CA GLU A 180 -2.09 9.27 -19.54
C GLU A 180 -1.25 8.04 -19.91
N LEU A 181 -0.10 7.85 -19.25
CA LEU A 181 0.85 6.78 -19.54
C LEU A 181 1.66 6.42 -18.29
N PRO A 182 2.05 5.14 -18.11
CA PRO A 182 3.07 4.78 -17.13
C PRO A 182 4.45 5.32 -17.51
N ALA A 183 5.26 5.67 -16.51
CA ALA A 183 6.61 6.19 -16.70
C ALA A 183 7.51 5.26 -17.53
N LEU A 184 7.43 3.94 -17.31
CA LEU A 184 8.26 2.97 -18.04
C LEU A 184 7.93 2.90 -19.54
N GLU A 185 6.66 3.13 -19.91
CA GLU A 185 6.28 3.18 -21.33
C GLU A 185 6.76 4.48 -21.99
N TYR A 186 6.82 5.59 -21.24
CA TYR A 186 7.44 6.84 -21.73
C TYR A 186 8.96 6.69 -21.93
N LEU A 187 9.64 6.01 -21.00
CA LEU A 187 11.10 5.88 -21.01
C LEU A 187 11.62 4.82 -21.99
N ALA A 188 10.86 3.75 -22.18
CA ALA A 188 11.25 2.61 -23.02
C ALA A 188 10.04 2.07 -23.80
N PRO A 189 9.48 2.85 -24.74
CA PRO A 189 8.23 2.53 -25.41
C PRO A 189 8.30 1.20 -26.17
N GLY A 190 7.28 0.36 -26.01
CA GLY A 190 7.15 -0.92 -26.69
C GLY A 190 8.16 -2.00 -26.30
N THR A 191 9.01 -1.76 -25.29
CA THR A 191 10.06 -2.73 -24.89
C THR A 191 9.57 -3.83 -23.95
N GLY A 192 8.37 -3.69 -23.37
CA GLY A 192 7.89 -4.57 -22.30
C GLY A 192 8.47 -4.25 -20.92
N ALA A 193 9.09 -3.08 -20.74
CA ALA A 193 9.51 -2.62 -19.42
C ALA A 193 8.32 -2.43 -18.47
N VAL A 194 7.20 -1.91 -19.00
CA VAL A 194 6.01 -1.52 -18.22
C VAL A 194 5.29 -2.67 -17.51
N ASP A 195 5.40 -3.90 -18.04
CA ASP A 195 4.77 -5.11 -17.49
C ASP A 195 5.79 -6.17 -17.04
N CYS A 196 7.06 -5.79 -16.94
CA CYS A 196 8.16 -6.64 -16.47
C CYS A 196 7.86 -7.32 -15.11
N LEU A 197 7.04 -6.69 -14.26
CA LEU A 197 6.55 -7.25 -12.98
C LEU A 197 5.98 -8.67 -13.12
N PHE A 198 5.39 -8.99 -14.27
CA PHE A 198 4.74 -10.28 -14.54
C PHE A 198 5.60 -11.22 -15.38
N ARG A 199 6.85 -10.84 -15.68
CA ARG A 199 7.76 -11.60 -16.52
C ARG A 199 8.91 -12.17 -15.70
N ASN A 200 9.69 -13.05 -16.30
CA ASN A 200 10.95 -13.48 -15.73
C ASN A 200 11.87 -12.24 -15.63
N PRO A 201 12.37 -11.85 -14.44
CA PRO A 201 13.25 -10.69 -14.28
C PRO A 201 14.49 -10.74 -15.18
N ALA A 202 14.99 -11.94 -15.52
CA ALA A 202 16.13 -12.12 -16.42
C ALA A 202 15.85 -11.71 -17.87
N THR A 203 14.58 -11.53 -18.24
CA THR A 203 14.13 -11.11 -19.59
C THR A 203 13.71 -9.65 -19.65
N CYS A 204 13.78 -8.93 -18.54
CA CYS A 204 13.42 -7.52 -18.50
C CYS A 204 14.54 -6.65 -19.07
N VAL A 205 14.14 -5.59 -19.76
CA VAL A 205 15.08 -4.61 -20.32
C VAL A 205 15.52 -3.62 -19.26
N ASP A 206 16.79 -3.22 -19.30
CA ASP A 206 17.27 -2.09 -18.52
C ASP A 206 16.72 -0.77 -19.10
N VAL A 207 16.19 0.08 -18.22
CA VAL A 207 15.63 1.38 -18.60
C VAL A 207 16.60 2.49 -18.20
N ASN A 208 16.92 3.37 -19.15
CA ASN A 208 17.79 4.51 -18.91
C ASN A 208 17.00 5.68 -18.29
N PHE A 209 17.38 6.10 -17.09
CA PHE A 209 16.72 7.17 -16.33
C PHE A 209 17.37 8.55 -16.45
N ASN A 210 18.25 8.77 -17.43
CA ASN A 210 18.97 10.04 -17.60
C ASN A 210 18.14 11.14 -18.28
N THR A 211 16.85 10.93 -18.49
CA THR A 211 15.94 11.87 -19.15
C THR A 211 14.97 12.52 -18.17
N PHE A 212 14.43 13.68 -18.56
CA PHE A 212 13.36 14.31 -17.81
C PHE A 212 12.13 13.39 -17.79
N LEU A 213 11.61 13.13 -16.60
CA LEU A 213 10.38 12.38 -16.41
C LEU A 213 9.23 13.35 -16.07
N PRO A 214 8.19 13.43 -16.92
CA PRO A 214 6.92 14.09 -16.58
C PRO A 214 6.33 13.51 -15.29
N PRO A 215 5.40 14.22 -14.64
CA PRO A 215 4.85 13.79 -13.36
C PRO A 215 3.83 12.67 -13.54
N PHE A 216 4.24 11.47 -13.90
CA PHE A 216 3.32 10.35 -14.06
C PHE A 216 2.82 9.84 -12.70
N LEU A 217 1.54 9.47 -12.65
CA LEU A 217 0.97 8.77 -11.50
C LEU A 217 1.58 7.38 -11.39
N PHE A 218 1.63 6.63 -12.50
CA PHE A 218 2.07 5.24 -12.54
C PHE A 218 3.51 5.09 -13.03
N TRP A 219 4.26 4.21 -12.38
CA TRP A 219 5.59 3.76 -12.77
C TRP A 219 5.50 2.68 -13.85
N ASP A 220 4.85 1.58 -13.48
CA ASP A 220 4.58 0.40 -14.29
C ASP A 220 3.05 0.24 -14.48
N VAL A 221 2.60 -0.92 -14.93
CA VAL A 221 1.15 -1.15 -15.12
C VAL A 221 0.31 -1.17 -13.83
N MET A 222 0.91 -1.09 -12.64
CA MET A 222 0.21 -1.17 -11.35
C MET A 222 0.59 -0.06 -10.36
N HIS A 223 1.88 0.23 -10.22
CA HIS A 223 2.43 0.90 -9.06
C HIS A 223 2.61 2.40 -9.28
N PRO A 224 2.38 3.24 -8.25
CA PRO A 224 2.65 4.66 -8.37
C PRO A 224 4.14 5.00 -8.49
N THR A 225 4.46 6.13 -9.11
CA THR A 225 5.83 6.67 -9.14
C THR A 225 6.29 7.13 -7.74
N THR A 226 7.61 7.32 -7.58
CA THR A 226 8.17 7.93 -6.36
C THR A 226 7.56 9.30 -6.04
N GLN A 227 7.22 10.09 -7.07
CA GLN A 227 6.55 11.38 -6.90
C GLN A 227 5.15 11.20 -6.31
N ALA A 228 4.34 10.28 -6.85
CA ALA A 228 3.02 9.98 -6.33
C ALA A 228 3.10 9.43 -4.88
N HIS A 229 4.06 8.55 -4.60
CA HIS A 229 4.33 8.11 -3.23
C HIS A 229 4.72 9.27 -2.29
N GLY A 230 5.47 10.27 -2.76
CA GLY A 230 5.78 11.48 -1.99
C GLY A 230 4.55 12.32 -1.63
N LEU A 231 3.57 12.41 -2.55
CA LEU A 231 2.30 13.08 -2.29
C LEU A 231 1.46 12.31 -1.25
N ILE A 232 1.40 10.99 -1.36
CA ILE A 232 0.73 10.11 -0.40
C ILE A 232 1.38 10.22 0.98
N GLY A 233 2.71 10.13 1.06
CA GLY A 233 3.45 10.26 2.33
C GLY A 233 3.26 11.63 2.99
N SER A 234 3.21 12.71 2.19
CA SER A 234 2.90 14.04 2.68
C SER A 234 1.47 14.14 3.23
N ALA A 235 0.50 13.49 2.56
CA ALA A 235 -0.88 13.43 3.02
C ALA A 235 -1.02 12.62 4.32
N MET A 236 -0.34 11.46 4.42
CA MET A 236 -0.26 10.66 5.63
C MET A 236 0.31 11.47 6.80
N TYR A 237 1.41 12.19 6.58
CA TYR A 237 2.00 13.05 7.59
C TYR A 237 1.02 14.13 8.08
N ARG A 238 0.34 14.82 7.17
CA ARG A 238 -0.68 15.84 7.51
C ARG A 238 -1.85 15.25 8.29
N ALA A 239 -2.36 14.08 7.88
CA ALA A 239 -3.45 13.40 8.58
C ALA A 239 -3.09 13.07 10.04
N LEU A 240 -1.82 12.76 10.31
CA LEU A 240 -1.33 12.49 11.66
C LEU A 240 -1.15 13.75 12.54
N GLN A 241 -0.95 14.92 11.94
CA GLN A 241 -0.83 16.19 12.67
C GLN A 241 -2.18 16.73 13.13
N ASN A 242 -3.26 16.41 12.40
CA ASN A 242 -4.61 16.80 12.79
C ASN A 242 -4.96 16.10 14.11
N LYS A 243 -5.11 16.89 15.16
CA LYS A 243 -5.70 16.41 16.42
C LYS A 243 -7.20 16.21 16.17
N PRO A 244 -7.79 15.13 16.71
CA PRO A 244 -9.25 14.97 16.68
C PRO A 244 -9.94 16.14 17.38
#